data_AF-A0A9X2DUB3-F1
#
_entry.id   AF-A0A9X2DUB3-F1
#
_cell.length_a   1.000
_cell.length_b   1.000
_cell.length_c   1.000
_cell.angle_alpha   90.00
_cell.angle_beta   90.00
_cell.angle_gamma   90.00
#
_symmetry.space_group_name_H-M   'P 1'
#
loop_
_entity.id
_entity.type
_entity.pdbx_description
1 polymer ?
#
loop_
_entity_poly.entity_id
_entity_poly.type
_entity_poly.pdbx_seq_one_letter_code
_entity_poly.pdbx_strand_id
1 'polypeptide(L)'
;MIPLRADVTPLDALALPVLLRRLRDHRHVQVDAQRFLALIPGVGSTLVTDGGVLAIDVMVEHRGLAPLVIDALETELRRDGFRERIALRWSTPDIVPVPFR
;
A
#
# COMPACT_ATOMS: atom_id res chain seq x y z
N MET A 1 -6.08 7.31 -15.23
CA MET A 1 -5.65 6.66 -13.98
C MET A 1 -5.90 7.61 -12.81
N ILE A 2 -6.38 7.09 -11.68
CA ILE A 2 -6.72 7.80 -10.46
C ILE A 2 -5.82 7.24 -9.35
N PRO A 3 -5.05 8.07 -8.65
CA PRO A 3 -4.25 7.59 -7.55
C PRO A 3 -5.15 7.33 -6.33
N LEU A 4 -4.89 6.24 -5.63
CA LEU A 4 -5.42 5.94 -4.31
C LEU A 4 -4.25 5.81 -3.36
N ARG A 5 -4.43 6.30 -2.14
CA ARG A 5 -3.45 6.20 -1.07
C ARG A 5 -4.06 5.66 0.19
N ALA A 6 -3.42 4.65 0.77
CA ALA A 6 -3.67 4.19 2.12
C ALA A 6 -2.52 4.64 3.04
N ASP A 7 -2.84 5.46 4.04
CA ASP A 7 -1.95 5.70 5.17
C ASP A 7 -2.19 4.59 6.20
N VAL A 8 -1.11 3.93 6.62
CA VAL A 8 -1.15 2.82 7.57
C VAL A 8 -0.63 3.30 8.92
N THR A 9 -1.47 3.17 9.95
CA THR A 9 -1.08 3.43 11.34
C THR A 9 -0.95 2.11 12.10
N PRO A 10 0.22 1.75 12.63
CA PRO A 10 0.35 0.57 13.47
C PRO A 10 -0.39 0.75 14.79
N LEU A 11 -1.06 -0.30 15.24
CA LEU A 11 -1.70 -0.38 16.56
C LEU A 11 -0.81 -1.10 17.58
N ASP A 12 0.26 -1.75 17.14
CA ASP A 12 1.31 -2.32 17.97
C ASP A 12 2.71 -2.12 17.37
N ALA A 13 3.75 -2.16 18.22
CA ALA A 13 5.12 -1.85 17.84
C ALA A 13 5.73 -2.81 16.79
N LEU A 14 5.22 -4.03 16.68
CA LEU A 14 5.75 -5.04 15.75
C LEU A 14 5.00 -5.07 14.42
N ALA A 15 3.90 -4.32 14.27
CA ALA A 15 3.08 -4.33 13.07
C ALA A 15 3.84 -3.82 11.84
N LEU A 16 4.50 -2.65 11.93
CA LEU A 16 5.19 -2.08 10.75
C LEU A 16 6.34 -2.95 10.23
N PRO A 17 7.30 -3.41 11.06
CA PRO A 17 8.41 -4.22 10.55
C PRO A 17 7.94 -5.52 9.89
N VAL A 18 6.93 -6.17 10.46
CA VAL A 18 6.36 -7.41 9.90
C VAL A 18 5.62 -7.13 8.60
N LEU A 19 4.83 -6.04 8.54
CA LEU A 19 4.12 -5.65 7.33
C LEU A 19 5.08 -5.30 6.19
N LEU A 20 6.11 -4.51 6.48
CA LEU A 20 7.15 -4.16 5.50
C LEU A 20 7.87 -5.39 4.96
N ARG A 21 8.21 -6.35 5.84
CA ARG A 21 8.79 -7.63 5.40
C ARG A 21 7.84 -8.36 4.46
N ARG A 22 6.57 -8.51 4.82
CA ARG A 22 5.55 -9.16 3.97
C ARG A 22 5.38 -8.47 2.62
N LEU A 23 5.37 -7.14 2.60
CA LEU A 23 5.28 -6.37 1.35
C LEU A 23 6.52 -6.57 0.47
N ARG A 24 7.70 -6.78 1.06
CA ARG A 24 8.94 -7.12 0.35
C ARG A 24 9.03 -8.58 -0.07
N ASP A 25 8.25 -9.48 0.51
CA ASP A 25 8.17 -10.88 0.06
C ASP A 25 7.44 -11.01 -1.29
N HIS A 26 6.67 -9.99 -1.70
CA HIS A 26 6.18 -9.85 -3.08
C HIS A 26 7.32 -9.51 -4.05
N ARG A 27 7.09 -9.72 -5.34
CA ARG A 27 8.01 -9.22 -6.37
C ARG A 27 8.11 -7.71 -6.23
N HIS A 28 9.31 -7.21 -5.94
CA HIS A 28 9.52 -5.80 -5.66
C HIS A 28 10.75 -5.23 -6.38
N VAL A 29 10.78 -3.90 -6.51
CA VAL A 29 11.91 -3.12 -7.02
C VAL A 29 12.13 -1.94 -6.08
N GLN A 30 13.35 -1.80 -5.56
CA GLN A 30 13.71 -0.66 -4.74
C GLN A 30 13.76 0.62 -5.60
N VAL A 31 13.10 1.69 -5.15
CA VAL A 31 13.11 3.00 -5.81
C VAL A 31 14.20 3.89 -5.18
N ASP A 32 14.24 3.97 -3.85
CA ASP A 32 15.28 4.64 -3.06
C ASP A 32 15.31 4.09 -1.64
N ALA A 33 16.02 4.70 -0.69
CA ALA A 33 16.15 4.19 0.68
C ALA A 33 14.81 3.96 1.43
N GLN A 34 13.76 4.72 1.09
CA GLN A 34 12.47 4.69 1.80
C GLN A 34 11.34 4.16 0.93
N ARG A 35 11.55 3.99 -0.38
CA ARG A 35 10.50 3.62 -1.33
C ARG A 35 10.84 2.38 -2.11
N PHE A 36 9.83 1.53 -2.31
CA PHE A 36 9.90 0.41 -3.23
C PHE A 36 8.54 0.17 -3.89
N LEU A 37 8.57 -0.35 -5.10
CA LEU A 37 7.39 -0.85 -5.79
C LEU A 37 7.23 -2.33 -5.45
N ALA A 38 6.03 -2.75 -5.06
CA ALA A 38 5.64 -4.14 -4.88
C ALA A 38 4.51 -4.50 -5.85
N LEU A 39 4.59 -5.69 -6.45
CA LEU A 39 3.53 -6.22 -7.30
C LEU A 39 2.58 -7.07 -6.46
N ILE A 40 1.45 -6.50 -6.04
CA ILE A 40 0.48 -7.16 -5.17
C ILE A 40 -0.61 -7.84 -6.03
N PRO A 41 -0.87 -9.15 -5.86
CA PRO A 41 -1.93 -9.84 -6.59
C PRO A 41 -3.31 -9.20 -6.36
N GLY A 42 -4.05 -8.96 -7.46
CA GLY A 42 -5.39 -8.33 -7.40
C GLY A 42 -5.38 -6.81 -7.21
N VAL A 43 -4.23 -6.20 -6.91
CA VAL A 43 -4.05 -4.74 -6.76
C VAL A 43 -3.21 -4.18 -7.90
N GLY A 44 -2.08 -4.84 -8.22
CA GLY A 44 -1.11 -4.40 -9.23
C GLY A 44 0.13 -3.74 -8.63
N SER A 45 0.79 -2.89 -9.43
CA SER A 45 1.97 -2.15 -9.01
C SER A 45 1.62 -1.15 -7.92
N THR A 46 2.23 -1.32 -6.76
CA THR A 46 1.93 -0.58 -5.54
C THR A 46 3.21 0.06 -5.02
N LEU A 47 3.21 1.37 -4.81
CA LEU A 47 4.33 2.10 -4.24
C LEU A 47 4.20 2.11 -2.73
N VAL A 48 5.20 1.55 -2.05
CA VAL A 48 5.30 1.57 -0.60
C VAL A 48 6.32 2.62 -0.20
N THR A 49 5.93 3.55 0.66
CA THR A 49 6.79 4.60 1.22
C THR A 49 6.91 4.43 2.74
N ASP A 50 8.09 4.03 3.19
CA ASP A 50 8.48 3.84 4.58
C ASP A 50 9.09 5.14 5.15
N GLY A 51 8.21 6.08 5.50
CA GLY A 51 8.56 7.38 6.09
C GLY A 51 7.99 7.55 7.50
N GLY A 52 7.72 8.79 7.92
CA GLY A 52 7.08 9.07 9.22
C GLY A 52 5.68 8.44 9.37
N VAL A 53 5.03 8.14 8.25
CA VAL A 53 3.83 7.30 8.15
C VAL A 53 4.06 6.34 6.98
N LEU A 54 3.74 5.06 7.16
CA LEU A 54 3.75 4.10 6.07
C LEU A 54 2.61 4.45 5.10
N ALA A 55 2.97 4.80 3.88
CA ALA A 55 2.02 5.14 2.83
C ALA A 55 2.08 4.12 1.70
N ILE A 56 0.91 3.74 1.19
CA ILE A 56 0.76 2.77 0.11
C ILE A 56 -0.06 3.43 -0.99
N ASP A 57 0.59 3.75 -2.11
CA ASP A 57 -0.02 4.38 -3.27
C ASP A 57 -0.24 3.35 -4.39
N VAL A 58 -1.42 3.38 -5.00
CA VAL A 58 -1.79 2.54 -6.14
C VAL A 58 -2.50 3.37 -7.22
N MET A 59 -2.25 3.02 -8.48
CA MET A 59 -2.93 3.64 -9.62
C MET A 59 -4.11 2.78 -10.06
N VAL A 60 -5.31 3.37 -10.09
CA VAL A 60 -6.52 2.70 -10.57
C VAL A 60 -6.87 3.25 -11.96
N GLU A 61 -7.24 2.39 -12.90
CA GLU A 61 -7.54 2.82 -14.27
C GLU A 61 -8.71 3.80 -14.34
N HIS A 62 -9.82 3.46 -13.68
CA HIS A 62 -11.02 4.28 -13.60
C HIS A 62 -11.74 4.14 -12.25
N ARG A 63 -12.55 5.13 -11.88
CA ARG A 63 -13.16 5.28 -10.54
C ARG A 63 -13.99 4.06 -10.11
N GLY A 64 -14.64 3.39 -11.06
CA GLY A 64 -15.45 2.20 -10.78
C GLY A 64 -14.66 0.99 -10.23
N LEU A 65 -13.35 0.92 -10.46
CA LEU A 65 -12.50 -0.15 -9.92
C LEU A 65 -11.95 0.15 -8.53
N ALA A 66 -12.08 1.39 -8.03
CA ALA A 66 -11.51 1.79 -6.75
C ALA A 66 -11.96 0.90 -5.57
N PRO A 67 -13.26 0.55 -5.42
CA PRO A 67 -13.69 -0.34 -4.35
C PRO A 67 -13.03 -1.72 -4.41
N LEU A 68 -12.87 -2.29 -5.61
CA LEU A 68 -12.25 -3.61 -5.81
C LEU A 68 -10.76 -3.59 -5.43
N VAL A 69 -10.04 -2.54 -5.83
CA VAL A 69 -8.63 -2.36 -5.50
C VAL A 69 -8.45 -2.12 -4.00
N ILE A 70 -9.34 -1.33 -3.38
CA ILE A 70 -9.37 -1.13 -1.92
C ILE A 70 -9.57 -2.46 -1.22
N ASP A 71 -10.60 -3.22 -1.57
CA ASP A 71 -10.91 -4.51 -0.93
C ASP A 71 -9.76 -5.52 -1.09
N ALA A 72 -9.15 -5.58 -2.28
CA ALA A 72 -8.00 -6.45 -2.53
C ALA A 72 -6.78 -6.05 -1.67
N LEU A 73 -6.47 -4.75 -1.58
CA LEU A 73 -5.35 -4.27 -0.78
C LEU A 73 -5.64 -4.44 0.72
N GLU A 74 -6.83 -4.10 1.21
CA GLU A 74 -7.20 -4.31 2.60
C GLU A 74 -7.14 -5.79 2.97
N THR A 75 -7.60 -6.67 2.08
CA THR A 75 -7.50 -8.13 2.27
C THR A 75 -6.05 -8.52 2.46
N GLU A 76 -5.16 -8.11 1.54
CA GLU A 76 -3.73 -8.44 1.61
C GLU A 76 -3.06 -7.90 2.88
N LEU A 77 -3.29 -6.63 3.22
CA LEU A 77 -2.69 -6.01 4.40
C LEU A 77 -3.16 -6.67 5.69
N ARG A 78 -4.43 -7.10 5.76
CA ARG A 78 -5.07 -7.66 6.95
C ARG A 78 -4.97 -9.18 7.09
N ARG A 79 -4.35 -9.89 6.16
CA ARG A 79 -4.12 -11.35 6.27
C ARG A 79 -3.34 -11.72 7.53
N ASP A 80 -3.40 -12.99 7.90
CA ASP A 80 -2.59 -13.57 8.99
C ASP A 80 -2.72 -12.82 10.33
N GLY A 81 -3.94 -12.35 10.63
CA GLY A 81 -4.26 -11.66 11.88
C GLY A 81 -3.84 -10.18 11.94
N PHE A 82 -3.41 -9.59 10.83
CA PHE A 82 -3.04 -8.16 10.81
C PHE A 82 -4.23 -7.20 10.92
N ARG A 83 -5.46 -7.68 10.75
CA ARG A 83 -6.68 -6.87 10.82
C ARG A 83 -6.74 -5.98 12.07
N GLU A 84 -6.34 -6.50 13.22
CA GLU A 84 -6.43 -5.81 14.51
C GLU A 84 -5.13 -5.05 14.86
N ARG A 85 -4.12 -5.11 13.98
CA ARG A 85 -2.77 -4.60 14.21
C ARG A 85 -2.48 -3.31 13.45
N ILE A 86 -3.33 -2.95 12.50
CA ILE A 86 -3.20 -1.75 11.68
C ILE A 86 -4.54 -1.04 11.53
N ALA A 87 -4.50 0.30 11.56
CA ALA A 87 -5.58 1.14 11.07
C ALA A 87 -5.22 1.67 9.68
N LEU A 88 -6.22 1.77 8.80
CA LEU A 88 -6.07 2.26 7.44
C LEU A 88 -6.89 3.53 7.25
N ARG A 89 -6.29 4.53 6.60
CA ARG A 89 -7.01 5.73 6.15
C ARG A 89 -6.80 5.91 4.66
N TRP A 90 -7.90 5.94 3.91
CA TRP A 90 -7.90 6.09 2.47
C TRP A 90 -8.04 7.54 2.03
N SER A 91 -7.39 7.89 0.92
CA SER A 91 -7.51 9.18 0.25
C SER A 91 -7.27 9.04 -1.26
N THR A 92 -7.75 10.02 -2.03
CA THR A 92 -7.48 10.18 -3.46
C THR A 92 -6.62 11.42 -3.64
N PRO A 93 -5.28 11.31 -3.66
CA PRO A 93 -4.43 12.49 -3.83
C PRO A 93 -4.58 13.08 -5.23
N ASP A 94 -4.39 14.39 -5.38
CA ASP A 94 -4.46 15.04 -6.71
C ASP A 94 -3.18 14.83 -7.54
N ILE A 95 -2.13 14.31 -6.91
CA ILE A 95 -0.80 14.15 -7.50
C ILE A 95 -0.48 12.68 -7.70
N VAL A 96 -0.16 12.31 -8.93
CA VAL A 96 0.39 10.99 -9.26
C VAL A 96 1.84 10.89 -8.77
N PRO A 97 2.19 9.89 -7.94
CA PRO A 97 3.56 9.67 -7.49
C PRO A 97 4.52 9.46 -8.66
N VAL A 98 5.73 10.01 -8.58
CA VAL A 98 6.75 9.97 -9.65
C VAL A 98 7.03 8.55 -10.20
N PRO A 99 7.10 7.48 -9.37
CA PRO A 99 7.30 6.12 -9.89
C PRO A 99 6.21 5.60 -10.83
N PHE A 100 5.05 6.28 -10.89
CA PHE A 100 3.94 5.95 -11.77
C PHE A 100 3.73 6.94 -12.92
N ARG A 101 4.58 7.97 -13.04
CA ARG A 101 4.53 8.94 -14.14
C ARG A 101 5.22 8.42 -15.39
#